data_AF-A0A521BJE9-F1
#
_entry.id   AF-A0A521BJE9-F1
#
_cell.length_a   1.000
_cell.length_b   1.000
_cell.length_c   1.000
_cell.angle_alpha   90.00
_cell.angle_beta   90.00
_cell.angle_gamma   90.00
#
_symmetry.space_group_name_H-M   'P 1'
#
loop_
_entity.id
_entity.type
_entity.pdbx_description
1 polymer ?
#
loop_
_entity_poly.entity_id
_entity_poly.type
_entity_poly.pdbx_seq_one_letter_code
_entity_poly.pdbx_strand_id
1 'polypeptide(L)'
;MAKTWNLVVRLHEYYRSQKTPYRIRFISEPVCWTEVPEDKASLAQQRNRWHRGLADSLFRYRHMLFNPRYGRIGLFAMPFFVFVELLSPVIEFSGYILVPLSWWMGITNGHFALLFMTVAVLFGMILSVSAVFLEELTSRRYERPLDTFILAGYALLENVGYRQLHAWWRLKGLVDFIKGNKEWGTMLRKGIG
;
A
#
# COMPACT_ATOMS: atom_id res chain seq x y z
N MET A 1 -14.23 -5.27 3.02
CA MET A 1 -13.36 -4.20 2.49
C MET A 1 -12.73 -4.53 1.13
N ALA A 2 -12.23 -5.75 0.84
CA ALA A 2 -11.79 -6.08 -0.54
C ALA A 2 -12.92 -5.98 -1.60
N LYS A 3 -14.19 -6.05 -1.19
CA LYS A 3 -15.35 -5.80 -2.06
C LYS A 3 -15.36 -4.38 -2.68
N THR A 4 -14.82 -3.38 -1.99
CA THR A 4 -14.92 -1.97 -2.41
C THR A 4 -13.94 -1.64 -3.53
N TRP A 5 -12.69 -2.08 -3.43
CA TRP A 5 -11.70 -1.85 -4.49
C TRP A 5 -12.08 -2.61 -5.76
N ASN A 6 -12.59 -3.84 -5.62
CA ASN A 6 -13.15 -4.60 -6.73
C ASN A 6 -14.30 -3.85 -7.44
N LEU A 7 -15.16 -3.18 -6.67
CA LEU A 7 -16.28 -2.40 -7.22
C LEU A 7 -15.80 -1.26 -8.12
N VAL A 8 -14.80 -0.48 -7.68
CA VAL A 8 -14.30 0.66 -8.49
C VAL A 8 -13.69 0.16 -9.80
N VAL A 9 -12.86 -0.88 -9.76
CA VAL A 9 -12.27 -1.47 -10.97
C VAL A 9 -13.37 -2.03 -11.88
N ARG A 10 -14.40 -2.70 -11.32
CA ARG A 10 -15.55 -3.21 -12.06
C ARG A 10 -16.35 -2.10 -12.75
N LEU A 11 -16.57 -0.97 -12.07
CA LEU A 11 -17.28 0.17 -12.66
C LEU A 11 -16.47 0.76 -13.83
N HIS A 12 -15.15 0.88 -13.67
CA HIS A 12 -14.28 1.28 -14.76
C HIS A 12 -14.32 0.32 -15.94
N GLU A 13 -14.26 -0.98 -15.68
CA GLU A 13 -14.36 -2.03 -16.69
C GLU A 13 -15.67 -1.94 -17.47
N TYR A 14 -16.80 -1.90 -16.76
CA TYR A 14 -18.14 -1.87 -17.33
C TYR A 14 -18.41 -0.63 -18.20
N TYR A 15 -18.18 0.58 -17.65
CA TYR A 15 -18.49 1.79 -18.40
C TYR A 15 -17.52 2.05 -19.57
N ARG A 16 -16.24 1.67 -19.42
CA ARG A 16 -15.27 1.80 -20.53
C ARG A 16 -15.51 0.77 -21.63
N SER A 17 -15.95 -0.44 -21.28
CA SER A 17 -16.24 -1.47 -22.29
C SER A 17 -17.42 -1.08 -23.18
N GLN A 18 -18.41 -0.36 -22.61
CA GLN A 18 -19.57 0.19 -23.31
C GLN A 18 -19.35 1.59 -23.92
N LYS A 19 -18.19 2.22 -23.72
CA LYS A 19 -17.89 3.60 -24.15
C LYS A 19 -18.88 4.64 -23.60
N THR A 20 -19.49 4.37 -22.45
CA THR A 20 -20.44 5.29 -21.82
C THR A 20 -19.69 6.31 -20.97
N PRO A 21 -19.96 7.63 -21.11
CA PRO A 21 -19.39 8.65 -20.24
C PRO A 21 -19.78 8.43 -18.78
N TYR A 22 -18.81 8.50 -17.86
CA TYR A 22 -19.03 8.36 -16.42
C TYR A 22 -17.99 9.18 -15.64
N ARG A 23 -18.28 9.46 -14.37
CA ARG A 23 -17.34 10.13 -13.46
C ARG A 23 -17.44 9.55 -12.06
N ILE A 24 -16.31 9.08 -11.53
CA ILE A 24 -16.16 8.68 -10.13
C ILE A 24 -15.45 9.83 -9.42
N ARG A 25 -16.04 10.37 -8.35
CA ARG A 25 -15.46 11.45 -7.55
C ARG A 25 -15.15 10.95 -6.15
N PHE A 26 -14.04 11.43 -5.60
CA PHE A 26 -13.68 11.25 -4.19
C PHE A 26 -14.20 12.45 -3.39
N ILE A 27 -14.80 12.19 -2.23
CA ILE A 27 -15.27 13.20 -1.28
C ILE A 27 -14.33 13.12 -0.08
N SER A 28 -13.67 14.23 0.26
CA SER A 28 -12.64 14.27 1.31
C SER A 28 -13.22 14.26 2.73
N GLU A 29 -14.49 14.66 2.88
CA GLU A 29 -15.16 14.71 4.18
C GLU A 29 -15.46 13.29 4.69
N PRO A 30 -15.12 12.98 5.95
CA PRO A 30 -15.42 11.69 6.54
C PRO A 30 -16.93 11.60 6.83
N VAL A 31 -17.65 10.77 6.07
CA VAL A 31 -19.10 10.57 6.24
C VAL A 31 -19.40 9.33 7.10
N CYS A 32 -18.40 8.49 7.35
CA CYS A 32 -18.55 7.26 8.14
C CYS A 32 -17.37 7.06 9.10
N TRP A 33 -17.69 6.61 10.31
CA TRP A 33 -16.72 6.21 11.33
C TRP A 33 -16.51 4.70 11.28
N THR A 34 -15.26 4.26 11.44
CA THR A 34 -14.91 2.83 11.43
C THR A 34 -13.95 2.50 12.56
N GLU A 35 -14.15 1.36 13.20
CA GLU A 35 -13.19 0.82 14.17
C GLU A 35 -11.84 0.51 13.50
N VAL A 36 -10.76 0.93 14.16
CA VAL A 36 -9.37 0.66 13.75
C VAL A 36 -8.84 -0.52 14.56
N PRO A 37 -8.05 -1.45 13.97
CA PRO A 37 -7.43 -2.52 14.74
C PRO A 37 -6.51 -1.98 15.84
N GLU A 38 -6.75 -2.38 17.08
CA GLU A 38 -5.96 -1.96 18.25
C GLU A 38 -4.74 -2.85 18.49
N ASP A 39 -4.77 -4.09 18.00
CA ASP A 39 -3.71 -5.08 18.24
C ASP A 39 -2.98 -5.47 16.93
N LYS A 40 -1.73 -5.90 17.10
CA LYS A 40 -0.84 -6.27 16.00
C LYS A 40 -1.37 -7.45 15.18
N ALA A 41 -2.06 -8.41 15.79
CA ALA A 41 -2.56 -9.59 15.09
C ALA A 41 -3.74 -9.23 14.18
N SER A 42 -4.68 -8.43 14.67
CA SER A 42 -5.80 -7.89 13.89
C SER A 42 -5.30 -7.02 12.73
N LEU A 43 -4.28 -6.18 12.96
CA LEU A 43 -3.65 -5.38 11.91
C LEU A 43 -2.98 -6.28 10.85
N ALA A 44 -2.22 -7.29 11.27
CA ALA A 44 -1.59 -8.25 10.36
C ALA A 44 -2.61 -8.95 9.45
N GLN A 45 -3.70 -9.45 10.04
CA GLN A 45 -4.79 -10.08 9.30
C GLN A 45 -5.46 -9.08 8.33
N GLN A 46 -5.71 -7.85 8.76
CA GLN A 46 -6.27 -6.81 7.90
C GLN A 46 -5.37 -6.56 6.68
N ARG A 47 -4.07 -6.36 6.88
CA ARG A 47 -3.11 -6.07 5.81
C ARG A 47 -2.94 -7.23 4.85
N ASN A 48 -2.85 -8.45 5.37
CA ASN A 48 -2.84 -9.66 4.55
C ASN A 48 -4.11 -9.72 3.65
N ARG A 49 -5.30 -9.53 4.22
CA ARG A 49 -6.56 -9.54 3.44
C ARG A 49 -6.62 -8.45 2.37
N TRP A 50 -6.11 -7.25 2.68
CA TRP A 50 -6.09 -6.15 1.72
C TRP A 50 -5.17 -6.47 0.55
N HIS A 51 -3.98 -7.00 0.83
CA HIS A 51 -3.03 -7.35 -0.21
C HIS A 51 -3.51 -8.55 -1.06
N ARG A 52 -4.15 -9.55 -0.44
CA ARG A 52 -4.86 -10.63 -1.17
C ARG A 52 -5.97 -10.09 -2.06
N GLY A 53 -6.80 -9.18 -1.53
CA GLY A 53 -7.87 -8.56 -2.30
C GLY A 53 -7.38 -7.72 -3.48
N LEU A 54 -6.21 -7.08 -3.31
CA LEU A 54 -5.49 -6.41 -4.38
C LEU A 54 -5.08 -7.41 -5.47
N ALA A 55 -4.38 -8.48 -5.10
CA ALA A 55 -3.95 -9.52 -6.02
C ALA A 55 -5.13 -10.14 -6.78
N ASP A 56 -6.21 -10.49 -6.07
CA ASP A 56 -7.40 -11.11 -6.65
C ASP A 56 -8.10 -10.22 -7.68
N SER A 57 -8.29 -8.93 -7.38
CA SER A 57 -8.96 -8.07 -8.37
C SER A 57 -8.02 -7.72 -9.53
N LEU A 58 -6.70 -7.54 -9.33
CA LEU A 58 -5.75 -7.38 -10.44
C LEU A 58 -5.78 -8.61 -11.35
N PHE A 59 -5.79 -9.81 -10.77
CA PHE A 59 -5.85 -11.05 -11.53
C PHE A 59 -7.18 -11.22 -12.28
N ARG A 60 -8.31 -10.94 -11.62
CA ARG A 60 -9.64 -11.00 -12.24
C ARG A 60 -9.80 -10.03 -13.41
N TYR A 61 -9.27 -8.82 -13.27
CA TYR A 61 -9.35 -7.77 -14.30
C TYR A 61 -8.07 -7.69 -15.16
N ARG A 62 -7.27 -8.76 -15.24
CA ARG A 62 -6.00 -8.79 -15.99
C ARG A 62 -6.15 -8.44 -17.47
N HIS A 63 -7.32 -8.64 -18.06
CA HIS A 63 -7.62 -8.29 -19.46
C HIS A 63 -7.66 -6.77 -19.70
N MET A 64 -7.77 -5.97 -18.65
CA MET A 64 -7.64 -4.51 -18.71
C MET A 64 -6.18 -4.05 -18.72
N LEU A 65 -5.25 -4.89 -18.28
CA LEU A 65 -3.84 -4.54 -18.14
C LEU A 65 -3.22 -4.25 -19.52
N PHE A 66 -2.62 -3.08 -19.66
CA PHE A 66 -2.05 -2.57 -20.93
C PHE A 66 -3.06 -2.48 -22.09
N ASN A 67 -4.36 -2.51 -21.80
CA ASN A 67 -5.37 -2.51 -22.85
C ASN A 67 -5.88 -1.07 -23.10
N PRO A 68 -5.62 -0.50 -24.29
CA PRO A 68 -6.00 0.88 -24.61
C PRO A 68 -7.52 1.10 -24.65
N ARG A 69 -8.33 0.03 -24.81
CA ARG A 69 -9.80 0.10 -24.76
C ARG A 69 -10.31 0.69 -23.44
N TYR A 70 -9.57 0.49 -22.35
CA TYR A 70 -9.92 1.01 -21.03
C TYR A 70 -9.28 2.37 -20.71
N GLY A 71 -8.65 3.01 -21.70
CA GLY A 71 -8.02 4.32 -21.57
C GLY A 71 -6.92 4.37 -20.52
N ARG A 72 -6.86 5.47 -19.75
CA ARG A 72 -5.83 5.68 -18.72
C ARG A 72 -5.84 4.61 -17.62
N ILE A 73 -7.00 4.01 -17.34
CA ILE A 73 -7.10 2.97 -16.31
C ILE A 73 -6.35 1.71 -16.75
N GLY A 74 -6.57 1.24 -17.97
CA GLY A 74 -5.89 0.05 -18.50
C GLY A 74 -4.41 0.27 -18.80
N LEU A 75 -4.05 1.45 -19.32
CA LEU A 75 -2.68 1.76 -19.74
C LEU A 75 -1.75 2.21 -18.60
N PHE A 76 -2.25 2.87 -17.57
CA PHE A 76 -1.42 3.45 -16.51
C PHE A 76 -1.79 2.96 -15.12
N ALA A 77 -3.06 3.04 -14.73
CA ALA A 77 -3.46 2.70 -13.36
C ALA A 77 -3.27 1.20 -13.06
N MET A 78 -3.74 0.31 -13.93
CA MET A 78 -3.61 -1.14 -13.75
C MET A 78 -2.13 -1.57 -13.70
N PRO A 79 -1.25 -1.16 -14.63
CA PRO A 79 0.18 -1.45 -14.52
C PRO A 79 0.81 -0.89 -13.26
N PHE A 80 0.47 0.34 -12.85
CA PHE A 80 0.97 0.91 -11.60
C PHE A 80 0.63 0.02 -10.40
N PHE A 81 -0.63 -0.40 -10.26
CA PHE A 81 -1.02 -1.30 -9.16
C PHE A 81 -0.35 -2.68 -9.22
N VAL A 82 0.01 -3.18 -10.41
CA VAL A 82 0.77 -4.43 -10.54
C VAL A 82 2.23 -4.22 -10.15
N PHE A 83 2.95 -3.33 -10.83
CA PHE A 83 4.40 -3.23 -10.70
C PHE A 83 4.84 -2.48 -9.44
N VAL A 84 4.07 -1.49 -9.01
CA VAL A 84 4.38 -0.72 -7.81
C VAL A 84 3.71 -1.36 -6.62
N GLU A 85 2.38 -1.48 -6.60
CA GLU A 85 1.67 -1.88 -5.38
C GLU A 85 1.76 -3.39 -5.08
N LEU A 86 1.49 -4.25 -6.06
CA LEU A 86 1.49 -5.71 -5.85
C LEU A 86 2.91 -6.28 -5.71
N LEU A 87 3.87 -5.81 -6.52
CA LEU A 87 5.25 -6.30 -6.48
C LEU A 87 6.14 -5.58 -5.46
N SER A 88 5.74 -4.44 -4.91
CA SER A 88 6.50 -3.72 -3.86
C SER A 88 7.03 -4.64 -2.75
N PRO A 89 6.25 -5.52 -2.09
CA PRO A 89 6.79 -6.37 -1.04
C PRO A 89 7.85 -7.34 -1.57
N VAL A 90 7.70 -7.88 -2.78
CA VAL A 90 8.71 -8.80 -3.35
C VAL A 90 10.01 -8.05 -3.61
N ILE A 91 9.93 -6.85 -4.18
CA ILE A 91 11.09 -6.00 -4.45
C ILE A 91 11.78 -5.60 -3.14
N GLU A 92 11.03 -5.17 -2.13
CA GLU A 92 11.59 -4.77 -0.84
C GLU A 92 12.33 -5.93 -0.14
N PHE A 93 11.73 -7.13 -0.11
CA PHE A 93 12.40 -8.31 0.45
C PHE A 93 13.60 -8.77 -0.36
N SER A 94 13.52 -8.68 -1.69
CA SER A 94 14.68 -8.99 -2.55
C SER A 94 15.85 -8.05 -2.24
N GLY A 95 15.58 -6.77 -1.97
CA GLY A 95 16.59 -5.80 -1.55
C GLY A 95 17.29 -6.20 -0.25
N TYR A 96 16.55 -6.67 0.75
CA TYR A 96 17.12 -7.14 2.01
C TYR A 96 18.01 -8.38 1.86
N ILE A 97 17.83 -9.19 0.81
CA ILE A 97 18.65 -10.37 0.54
C ILE A 97 19.83 -10.03 -0.37
N LEU A 98 19.57 -9.30 -1.45
CA LEU A 98 20.56 -8.98 -2.49
C LEU A 98 21.66 -8.05 -1.99
N VAL A 99 21.34 -7.10 -1.10
CA VAL A 99 22.34 -6.15 -0.60
C VAL A 99 23.41 -6.84 0.25
N PRO A 100 23.07 -7.66 1.27
CA PRO A 100 24.07 -8.46 2.00
C PRO A 100 24.80 -9.46 1.11
N LEU A 101 24.10 -10.11 0.17
CA LEU A 101 24.72 -11.08 -0.75
C LEU A 101 25.77 -10.42 -1.64
N SER A 102 25.47 -9.23 -2.17
CA SER A 102 26.40 -8.45 -3.01
C SER A 102 27.63 -8.01 -2.22
N TRP A 103 27.46 -7.68 -0.94
CA TRP A 103 28.57 -7.36 -0.05
C TRP A 103 29.44 -8.60 0.21
N TRP A 104 28.83 -9.76 0.49
CA TRP A 104 29.55 -11.01 0.71
C TRP A 104 30.34 -11.48 -0.52
N MET A 105 29.77 -11.32 -1.72
CA MET A 105 30.45 -11.64 -2.98
C MET A 105 31.55 -10.63 -3.36
N GLY A 106 31.75 -9.56 -2.58
CA GLY A 106 32.72 -8.51 -2.88
C GLY A 106 32.37 -7.65 -4.10
N ILE A 107 31.14 -7.76 -4.61
CA ILE A 107 30.65 -6.98 -5.76
C ILE A 107 30.45 -5.52 -5.36
N THR A 108 30.06 -5.28 -4.10
CA THR A 108 29.79 -3.94 -3.58
C THR A 108 30.71 -3.59 -2.42
N ASN A 109 31.19 -2.33 -2.41
CA ASN A 109 31.89 -1.78 -1.26
C ASN A 109 30.89 -1.59 -0.11
N GLY A 110 31.17 -2.17 1.07
CA GLY A 110 30.31 -2.06 2.25
C GLY A 110 30.01 -0.62 2.65
N HIS A 111 30.97 0.30 2.46
CA HIS A 111 30.75 1.74 2.69
C HIS A 111 29.73 2.32 1.72
N PHE A 112 29.78 1.96 0.44
CA PHE A 112 28.81 2.42 -0.55
C PHE A 112 27.40 1.88 -0.23
N ALA A 113 27.29 0.60 0.11
CA ALA A 113 26.01 -0.01 0.47
C ALA A 113 25.37 0.66 1.70
N LEU A 114 26.18 0.97 2.72
CA LEU A 114 25.73 1.67 3.92
C LEU A 114 25.28 3.11 3.61
N LEU A 115 26.07 3.87 2.86
CA LEU A 115 25.71 5.23 2.44
C LEU A 115 24.43 5.24 1.61
N PHE A 116 24.29 4.30 0.66
CA PHE A 116 23.11 4.17 -0.17
C PHE A 116 21.86 3.89 0.68
N MET A 117 21.94 2.96 1.63
CA MET A 117 20.85 2.67 2.56
C MET A 117 20.49 3.88 3.41
N THR A 118 21.48 4.61 3.93
CA THR A 118 21.23 5.84 4.70
C THR A 118 20.49 6.88 3.87
N VAL A 119 20.93 7.14 2.63
CA VAL A 119 20.27 8.10 1.73
C VAL A 119 18.85 7.63 1.38
N ALA A 120 18.65 6.34 1.10
CA ALA A 120 17.34 5.79 0.78
C ALA A 120 16.34 5.96 1.95
N VAL A 121 16.77 5.67 3.18
CA VAL A 121 15.94 5.84 4.38
C VAL A 121 15.63 7.31 4.63
N LEU A 122 16.64 8.20 4.56
CA LEU A 122 16.44 9.65 4.73
C LEU A 122 15.49 10.22 3.68
N PHE A 123 15.62 9.79 2.43
CA PHE A 123 14.72 10.19 1.36
C PHE A 123 13.28 9.74 1.62
N GLY A 124 13.09 8.50 2.07
CA GLY A 124 11.79 7.99 2.50
C GLY A 124 11.18 8.81 3.65
N MET A 125 11.98 9.17 4.65
CA MET A 125 11.56 10.03 5.75
C MET A 125 11.12 11.41 5.28
N ILE A 126 11.88 12.05 4.38
CA ILE A 126 11.53 13.36 3.80
C ILE A 126 10.18 13.28 3.08
N LEU A 127 9.94 12.21 2.30
CA LEU A 127 8.66 12.02 1.62
C LEU A 127 7.50 11.87 2.60
N SER A 128 7.64 11.04 3.64
CA SER A 128 6.59 10.86 4.65
C SER A 128 6.27 12.14 5.41
N VAL A 129 7.30 12.87 5.84
CA VAL A 129 7.13 14.16 6.53
C VAL A 129 6.48 15.19 5.60
N SER A 130 6.92 15.26 4.34
CA SER A 130 6.35 16.16 3.33
C SER A 130 4.87 15.84 3.06
N ALA A 131 4.47 14.56 3.07
CA ALA A 131 3.08 14.15 2.92
C ALA A 131 2.20 14.65 4.08
N VAL A 132 2.69 14.52 5.33
CA VAL A 132 1.99 15.03 6.52
C VAL A 132 1.85 16.55 6.47
N PHE A 133 2.91 17.28 6.08
CA PHE A 133 2.85 18.73 5.92
C PHE A 133 1.88 19.18 4.83
N LEU A 134 1.86 18.49 3.67
CA LEU A 134 0.92 18.79 2.59
C LEU A 134 -0.53 18.52 3.00
N GLU A 135 -0.80 17.46 3.77
CA GLU A 135 -2.13 17.17 4.30
C GLU A 135 -2.61 18.26 5.26
N GLU A 136 -1.73 18.73 6.16
CA GLU A 136 -2.03 19.83 7.07
C GLU A 136 -2.34 21.14 6.33
N LEU A 137 -1.52 21.50 5.33
CA LEU A 137 -1.73 22.71 4.51
C LEU A 137 -3.03 22.66 3.72
N THR A 138 -3.42 21.48 3.23
CA THR A 138 -4.57 21.33 2.34
C THR A 138 -5.89 21.19 3.10
N SER A 139 -5.89 20.46 4.22
CA SER A 139 -7.12 20.05 4.90
C SER A 139 -7.30 20.66 6.29
N ARG A 140 -6.29 21.34 6.87
CA ARG A 140 -6.30 21.91 8.24
C ARG A 140 -7.01 20.99 9.24
N ARG A 141 -6.68 19.70 9.16
CA ARG A 141 -7.50 18.64 9.74
C ARG A 141 -7.29 18.51 11.24
N TYR A 142 -6.13 18.94 11.73
CA TYR A 142 -5.76 18.87 13.13
C TYR A 142 -5.94 20.26 13.78
N GLU A 143 -6.73 20.32 14.84
CA GLU A 143 -6.98 21.57 15.55
C GLU A 143 -5.76 22.06 16.35
N ARG A 144 -4.78 21.17 16.60
CA ARG A 144 -3.59 21.45 17.42
C ARG A 144 -2.30 21.14 16.66
N PRO A 145 -1.33 22.07 16.60
CA PRO A 145 -0.05 21.85 15.92
C PRO A 145 0.79 20.74 16.59
N LEU A 146 0.55 20.49 17.88
CA LEU A 146 1.24 19.44 18.65
C LEU A 146 0.90 18.04 18.12
N ASP A 147 -0.33 17.81 17.66
CA ASP A 147 -0.74 16.53 17.08
C ASP A 147 -0.03 16.30 15.74
N THR A 148 0.17 17.35 14.95
CA THR A 148 0.97 17.31 13.71
C THR A 148 2.42 16.94 13.99
N PHE A 149 3.04 17.48 15.05
CA PHE A 149 4.41 17.11 15.45
C PHE A 149 4.52 15.67 15.95
N ILE A 150 3.54 15.20 16.72
CA ILE A 150 3.47 13.80 17.16
C ILE A 150 3.36 12.87 15.95
N LEU A 151 2.49 13.20 14.98
CA LEU A 151 2.34 12.45 13.74
C LEU A 151 3.62 12.44 12.89
N ALA A 152 4.32 13.58 12.80
CA ALA A 152 5.63 13.63 12.16
C ALA A 152 6.65 12.72 12.86
N GLY A 153 6.63 12.67 14.19
CA GLY A 153 7.43 11.73 14.98
C GLY A 153 7.11 10.27 14.65
N TYR A 154 5.83 9.91 14.55
CA TYR A 154 5.40 8.57 14.13
C TYR A 154 5.82 8.24 12.68
N ALA A 155 5.77 9.21 11.76
CA ALA A 155 6.23 9.04 10.38
C ALA A 155 7.74 8.73 10.29
N LEU A 156 8.55 9.26 11.21
CA LEU A 156 9.97 8.90 11.34
C LEU A 156 10.14 7.49 11.89
N LEU A 157 9.43 7.17 12.98
CA LEU A 157 9.50 5.85 13.63
C LEU A 157 8.99 4.71 12.74
N GLU A 158 8.05 4.98 11.83
CA GLU A 158 7.53 3.98 10.88
C GLU A 158 8.64 3.33 10.04
N ASN A 159 9.69 4.09 9.70
CA ASN A 159 10.82 3.58 8.92
C ASN A 159 11.64 2.54 9.69
N VAL A 160 11.54 2.50 11.02
CA VAL A 160 12.26 1.60 11.90
C VAL A 160 11.34 0.47 12.36
N GLY A 161 11.41 -0.68 11.68
CA GLY A 161 10.73 -1.92 12.05
C GLY A 161 9.27 -2.03 11.59
N TYR A 162 8.48 -0.96 11.68
CA TYR A 162 7.05 -1.01 11.31
C TYR A 162 6.85 -1.25 9.82
N ARG A 163 7.60 -0.55 8.97
CA ARG A 163 7.57 -0.75 7.52
C ARG A 163 7.93 -2.18 7.11
N GLN A 164 8.98 -2.74 7.73
CA GLN A 164 9.45 -4.11 7.48
C GLN A 164 8.36 -5.13 7.86
N LEU A 165 7.65 -4.87 8.97
CA LEU A 165 6.54 -5.71 9.41
C LEU A 165 5.34 -5.64 8.44
N HIS A 166 5.01 -4.46 7.92
CA HIS A 166 3.99 -4.31 6.89
C HIS A 166 4.37 -5.00 5.59
N ALA A 167 5.62 -4.85 5.15
CA ALA A 167 6.14 -5.56 3.99
C ALA A 167 5.98 -7.07 4.19
N TRP A 168 6.32 -7.60 5.37
CA TRP A 168 6.18 -9.03 5.69
C TRP A 168 4.73 -9.49 5.58
N TRP A 169 3.78 -8.74 6.15
CA TRP A 169 2.36 -9.10 6.09
C TRP A 169 1.80 -9.04 4.66
N ARG A 170 2.26 -8.09 3.85
CA ARG A 170 1.92 -8.02 2.42
C ARG A 170 2.49 -9.21 1.66
N LEU A 171 3.76 -9.55 1.88
CA LEU A 171 4.40 -10.72 1.27
C LEU A 171 3.66 -12.01 1.64
N LYS A 172 3.31 -12.19 2.91
CA LYS A 172 2.48 -13.31 3.37
C LYS A 172 1.13 -13.33 2.66
N GLY A 173 0.47 -12.17 2.53
CA GLY A 173 -0.77 -12.05 1.77
C GLY A 173 -0.62 -12.49 0.30
N LEU A 174 0.47 -12.11 -0.36
CA LEU A 174 0.75 -12.53 -1.74
C LEU A 174 0.94 -14.05 -1.84
N VAL A 175 1.71 -14.64 -0.92
CA VAL A 175 1.90 -16.10 -0.84
C VAL A 175 0.58 -16.82 -0.57
N ASP A 176 -0.23 -16.32 0.35
CA ASP A 176 -1.54 -16.89 0.68
C ASP A 176 -2.51 -16.81 -0.51
N PHE A 177 -2.43 -15.75 -1.33
CA PHE A 177 -3.17 -15.65 -2.60
C PHE A 177 -2.74 -16.74 -3.59
N ILE A 178 -1.43 -16.93 -3.79
CA ILE A 178 -0.89 -17.95 -4.70
C ILE A 178 -1.28 -19.36 -4.24
N LYS A 179 -1.29 -19.61 -2.92
CA LYS A 179 -1.77 -20.86 -2.32
C LYS A 179 -3.28 -21.07 -2.40
N GLY A 180 -4.04 -20.09 -2.90
CA GLY A 180 -5.49 -20.18 -3.04
C GLY A 180 -6.26 -20.12 -1.72
N ASN A 181 -5.68 -19.57 -0.65
CA ASN A 181 -6.36 -19.47 0.64
C ASN A 181 -7.48 -18.43 0.58
N LYS A 182 -8.73 -18.91 0.63
CA LYS A 182 -9.95 -18.08 0.59
C LYS A 182 -10.51 -17.77 1.98
N GLU A 183 -9.86 -18.18 3.08
CA GLU A 183 -10.36 -17.90 4.41
C GLU A 183 -10.17 -16.41 4.76
N TRP A 184 -11.28 -15.78 5.16
CA TRP A 184 -11.36 -14.35 5.43
C TRP A 184 -11.15 -13.97 6.90
N GLY A 185 -11.01 -14.96 7.79
CA GLY A 185 -10.83 -14.80 9.23
C GLY A 185 -12.01 -14.10 9.93
N THR A 186 -12.13 -14.28 11.24
CA THR A 186 -13.06 -13.53 12.08
C THR A 186 -12.42 -12.21 12.51
N MET A 187 -13.14 -11.10 12.36
CA MET A 187 -12.68 -9.79 12.81
C MET A 187 -13.25 -9.53 14.20
N LEU A 188 -12.40 -9.51 15.23
CA LEU A 188 -12.79 -9.09 16.57
C LEU A 188 -13.09 -7.59 16.52
N ARG A 189 -14.31 -7.21 16.87
CA ARG A 189 -14.77 -5.80 16.94
C ARG A 189 -15.05 -5.49 18.39
N LYS A 190 -14.56 -4.35 18.88
CA LYS A 190 -14.75 -3.93 20.27
C LYS A 190 -15.88 -2.91 20.44
N GLY A 191 -16.44 -2.38 19.35
CA GLY A 191 -17.43 -1.31 19.40
C GLY A 191 -16.76 0.07 19.33
N ILE A 192 -17.51 1.06 18.85
CA ILE A 192 -17.14 2.48 18.94
C ILE A 192 -17.64 2.94 20.31
N GLY A 193 -16.73 3.12 21.26
CA GLY A 193 -16.99 3.64 22.61
C GLY A 193 -16.47 5.05 22.76
#